data_AF-A0A643BZ74-F1
#
_entry.id   AF-A0A643BZ74-F1
#
_cell.length_a   1.000
_cell.length_b   1.000
_cell.length_c   1.000
_cell.angle_alpha   90.00
_cell.angle_beta   90.00
_cell.angle_gamma   90.00
#
_symmetry.space_group_name_H-M   'P 1'
#
loop_
_entity.id
_entity.type
_entity.pdbx_description
1 polymer ?
#
loop_
_entity_poly.entity_id
_entity_poly.type
_entity_poly.pdbx_seq_one_letter_code
_entity_poly.pdbx_strand_id
1 'polypeptide(L)'
;SWDEGLAKTAKAWANKCKFGHNPCLSKSYQCHPTFQFVGENIWLGALIIFTPKSAVDFWYNETEFYDFNRLSCSKPCGHYTQVVWANSYKVGCAITICPKLGRPDTAIFVCDYGPTGNYPNMPPYTNGTPCSLCEEGDTCIKKLCQNKERDKPR
;
A
#
# COMPACT_ATOMS: atom_id res chain seq x y z
N SER A 1 -1.33 -10.63 -2.56
CA SER A 1 -0.43 -11.60 -1.90
C SER A 1 0.92 -10.95 -1.58
N TRP A 2 1.77 -11.62 -0.79
CA TRP A 2 3.09 -11.08 -0.42
C TRP A 2 4.09 -11.10 -1.59
N ASP A 3 5.01 -10.13 -1.58
CA ASP A 3 6.16 -10.04 -2.49
C ASP A 3 7.42 -9.61 -1.72
N GLU A 4 8.41 -10.49 -1.69
CA GLU A 4 9.70 -10.30 -1.01
C GLU A 4 10.55 -9.19 -1.64
N GLY A 5 10.41 -8.95 -2.94
CA GLY A 5 11.08 -7.85 -3.64
C GLY A 5 10.60 -6.50 -3.11
N LEU A 6 9.28 -6.33 -3.01
CA LEU A 6 8.66 -5.15 -2.40
C LEU A 6 9.07 -5.01 -0.92
N ALA A 7 9.08 -6.10 -0.15
CA ALA A 7 9.46 -6.04 1.27
C ALA A 7 10.93 -5.62 1.47
N LYS A 8 11.84 -6.07 0.59
CA LYS A 8 13.25 -5.62 0.59
C LYS A 8 13.37 -4.15 0.26
N THR A 9 12.62 -3.65 -0.72
CA THR A 9 12.59 -2.22 -1.07
C THR A 9 12.06 -1.38 0.09
N ALA A 10 10.93 -1.76 0.68
CA ALA A 10 10.36 -1.12 1.86
C ALA A 10 11.34 -1.12 3.04
N LYS A 11 12.06 -2.24 3.28
CA LYS A 11 13.06 -2.32 4.36
C LYS A 11 14.24 -1.39 4.10
N ALA A 12 14.75 -1.35 2.88
CA ALA A 12 15.84 -0.47 2.50
C ALA A 12 15.48 1.01 2.70
N TRP A 13 14.23 1.39 2.40
CA TRP A 13 13.73 2.74 2.61
C TRP A 13 13.47 3.07 4.09
N ALA A 14 12.78 2.19 4.81
CA ALA A 14 12.52 2.34 6.26
C ALA A 14 13.83 2.52 7.05
N ASN A 15 14.89 1.79 6.68
CA ASN A 15 16.22 1.92 7.29
C ASN A 15 16.88 3.29 7.11
N LYS A 16 16.41 4.11 6.16
CA LYS A 16 16.89 5.50 6.01
C LYS A 16 16.37 6.42 7.10
N CYS A 17 15.34 6.02 7.83
CA CYS A 17 14.70 6.83 8.86
C CYS A 17 14.39 8.24 8.35
N LYS A 18 13.68 8.32 7.22
CA LYS A 18 13.19 9.57 6.63
C LYS A 18 11.68 9.49 6.51
N PHE A 19 10.98 10.51 7.00
CA PHE A 19 9.54 10.65 6.78
C PHE A 19 9.29 11.33 5.43
N GLY A 20 9.20 10.52 4.39
CA GLY A 20 8.95 10.95 3.01
C GLY A 20 8.97 9.75 2.07
N HIS A 21 8.45 9.93 0.86
CA HIS A 21 8.32 8.84 -0.10
C HIS A 21 9.65 8.45 -0.76
N ASN A 22 9.79 7.16 -1.08
CA ASN A 22 10.97 6.64 -1.77
C ASN A 22 11.12 7.26 -3.19
N PRO A 23 12.25 7.92 -3.52
CA PRO A 23 12.43 8.53 -4.84
C PRO A 23 12.43 7.55 -6.02
N CYS A 24 12.56 6.23 -5.78
CA CYS A 24 12.45 5.27 -6.87
C CYS A 24 11.01 5.15 -7.41
N LEU A 25 9.99 5.55 -6.65
CA LEU A 25 8.58 5.34 -6.99
C LEU A 25 8.17 6.10 -8.27
N SER A 26 8.86 7.20 -8.58
CA SER A 26 8.63 8.00 -9.79
C SER A 26 9.40 7.49 -11.03
N LYS A 27 10.18 6.41 -10.90
CA LYS A 27 11.04 5.88 -11.97
C LYS A 27 10.59 4.48 -12.37
N SER A 28 10.40 4.30 -13.67
CA SER A 28 9.96 3.03 -14.27
C SER A 28 10.89 1.87 -13.88
N TYR A 29 10.32 0.80 -13.32
CA TYR A 29 11.01 -0.44 -12.92
C TYR A 29 12.16 -0.27 -11.91
N GLN A 30 12.25 0.87 -11.25
CA GLN A 30 13.38 1.17 -10.36
C GLN A 30 13.21 0.56 -8.96
N CYS A 31 11.99 0.59 -8.40
CA CYS A 31 11.70 0.01 -7.08
C CYS A 31 11.51 -1.51 -7.14
N HIS A 32 11.14 -2.04 -8.30
CA HIS A 32 10.86 -3.46 -8.50
C HIS A 32 11.01 -3.85 -9.98
N PRO A 33 11.64 -4.98 -10.32
CA PRO A 33 11.90 -5.35 -11.71
C PRO A 33 10.64 -5.72 -12.51
N THR A 34 9.56 -6.13 -11.83
CA THR A 34 8.31 -6.55 -12.48
C THR A 34 7.26 -5.45 -12.54
N PHE A 35 7.26 -4.50 -11.59
CA PHE A 35 6.24 -3.47 -11.51
C PHE A 35 6.80 -2.18 -12.08
N GLN A 36 6.17 -1.67 -13.14
CA GLN A 36 6.60 -0.42 -13.77
C GLN A 36 6.66 0.72 -12.76
N PHE A 37 5.63 0.84 -11.92
CA PHE A 37 5.60 1.76 -10.80
C PHE A 37 5.10 1.03 -9.55
N VAL A 38 5.59 1.44 -8.39
CA VAL A 38 5.27 0.89 -7.08
C VAL A 38 4.60 1.98 -6.25
N GLY A 39 3.53 1.64 -5.54
CA GLY A 39 2.88 2.52 -4.58
C GLY A 39 3.50 2.34 -3.20
N GLU A 40 3.34 3.31 -2.31
CA GLU A 40 3.94 3.26 -0.97
C GLU A 40 3.02 3.90 0.07
N ASN A 41 2.79 3.20 1.18
CA ASN A 41 2.21 3.77 2.38
C ASN A 41 3.27 3.83 3.49
N ILE A 42 3.25 4.92 4.27
CA ILE A 42 4.16 5.12 5.39
C ILE A 42 3.35 5.39 6.65
N TRP A 43 3.69 4.70 7.73
CA TRP A 43 3.21 4.97 9.07
C TRP A 43 4.40 5.39 9.94
N LEU A 44 4.20 6.40 10.79
CA LEU A 44 5.19 6.88 11.74
C LEU A 44 4.53 7.04 13.10
N GLY A 45 5.09 6.44 14.14
CA GLY A 45 4.54 6.54 15.49
C GLY A 45 5.38 5.84 16.53
N ALA A 46 4.92 5.84 17.78
CA ALA A 46 5.61 5.15 18.87
C ALA A 46 5.51 3.62 18.71
N LEU A 47 6.61 2.91 18.92
CA LEU A 47 6.68 1.45 18.77
C LEU A 47 5.65 0.73 19.67
N ILE A 48 5.33 1.30 20.84
CA ILE A 48 4.38 0.69 21.80
C ILE A 48 2.94 0.58 21.27
N ILE A 49 2.55 1.43 20.31
CA ILE A 49 1.21 1.39 19.68
C ILE A 49 1.23 0.65 18.34
N PHE A 50 2.41 0.17 17.91
CA PHE A 50 2.57 -0.45 16.60
C PHE A 50 2.18 -1.92 16.61
N THR A 51 1.32 -2.26 15.66
CA THR A 51 1.18 -3.58 15.07
C THR A 51 0.96 -3.39 13.56
N PRO A 52 1.23 -4.38 12.70
CA PRO A 52 0.86 -4.29 11.30
C PRO A 52 -0.63 -3.96 11.11
N LYS A 53 -1.49 -4.55 11.96
CA LYS A 53 -2.92 -4.27 11.96
C LYS A 53 -3.24 -2.81 12.31
N SER A 54 -2.69 -2.27 13.39
CA SER A 54 -3.00 -0.89 13.80
C SER A 54 -2.52 0.14 12.78
N ALA A 55 -1.38 -0.09 12.11
CA ALA A 55 -0.92 0.77 11.02
C ALA A 55 -1.87 0.73 9.81
N VAL A 56 -2.31 -0.47 9.40
CA VAL A 56 -3.28 -0.62 8.30
C VAL A 56 -4.65 -0.05 8.66
N ASP A 57 -5.12 -0.22 9.89
CA ASP A 57 -6.37 0.39 10.37
C ASP A 57 -6.28 1.92 10.32
N PHE A 58 -5.14 2.51 10.70
CA PHE A 58 -4.88 3.94 10.59
C PHE A 58 -5.01 4.44 9.15
N TRP A 59 -4.38 3.74 8.21
CA TRP A 59 -4.48 4.04 6.78
C TRP A 59 -5.91 3.89 6.25
N TYR A 60 -6.59 2.80 6.64
CA TYR A 60 -7.94 2.52 6.20
C TYR A 60 -8.96 3.54 6.73
N ASN A 61 -8.80 4.01 7.96
CA ASN A 61 -9.69 4.99 8.58
C ASN A 61 -9.68 6.35 7.88
N GLU A 62 -8.71 6.64 7.00
CA GLU A 62 -8.81 7.81 6.13
C GLU A 62 -9.99 7.74 5.15
N THR A 63 -10.69 6.60 5.06
CA THR A 63 -12.00 6.48 4.40
C THR A 63 -13.02 7.50 4.90
N GLU A 64 -12.91 7.96 6.16
CA GLU A 64 -13.78 9.01 6.72
C GLU A 64 -13.62 10.34 5.98
N PHE A 65 -12.50 10.53 5.29
CA PHE A 65 -12.16 11.76 4.57
C PHE A 65 -12.36 11.66 3.06
N TYR A 66 -12.66 10.46 2.53
CA TYR A 66 -12.77 10.19 1.10
C TYR A 66 -14.23 10.22 0.60
N ASP A 67 -14.51 11.08 -0.37
CA ASP A 67 -15.80 11.11 -1.09
C ASP A 67 -15.65 10.33 -2.41
N PHE A 68 -16.20 9.12 -2.46
CA PHE A 68 -16.10 8.24 -3.63
C PHE A 68 -16.80 8.81 -4.87
N ASN A 69 -17.88 9.58 -4.71
CA ASN A 69 -18.60 10.12 -5.86
C ASN A 69 -17.86 11.31 -6.48
N ARG A 70 -17.14 12.08 -5.65
CA ARG A 70 -16.34 13.22 -6.10
C ARG A 70 -14.88 12.90 -6.38
N LEU A 71 -14.43 11.68 -6.02
CA LEU A 71 -13.03 11.27 -6.07
C LEU A 71 -12.10 12.27 -5.38
N SER A 72 -12.56 12.81 -4.26
CA SER A 72 -11.88 13.90 -3.56
C SER A 72 -11.79 13.63 -2.06
N CYS A 73 -10.89 14.37 -1.42
CA CYS A 73 -10.59 14.15 -0.02
C CYS A 73 -10.66 15.45 0.78
N SER A 74 -11.38 15.41 1.90
CA SER A 74 -11.48 16.54 2.83
C SER A 74 -10.23 16.71 3.71
N LYS A 75 -9.45 15.63 3.86
CA LYS A 75 -8.13 15.53 4.49
C LYS A 75 -7.31 14.46 3.73
N PRO A 76 -6.03 14.20 4.05
CA PRO A 76 -5.30 13.10 3.44
C PRO A 76 -6.06 11.77 3.51
N CYS A 77 -6.09 11.07 2.36
CA CYS A 77 -6.87 9.85 2.10
C CYS A 77 -6.08 8.84 1.24
N GLY A 78 -4.85 9.19 0.87
CA GLY A 78 -4.05 8.45 -0.10
C GLY A 78 -3.65 7.07 0.43
N HIS A 79 -3.54 6.92 1.75
CA HIS A 79 -3.25 5.62 2.33
C HIS A 79 -4.46 4.70 2.23
N TYR A 80 -5.66 5.21 2.51
CA TYR A 80 -6.91 4.47 2.30
C TYR A 80 -7.03 4.01 0.85
N THR A 81 -6.95 4.94 -0.12
CA THR A 81 -7.14 4.61 -1.53
C THR A 81 -6.11 3.59 -2.02
N GLN A 82 -4.86 3.63 -1.54
CA GLN A 82 -3.85 2.62 -1.86
C GLN A 82 -4.16 1.26 -1.22
N VAL A 83 -4.65 1.21 0.02
CA VAL A 83 -5.04 -0.04 0.71
C VAL A 83 -6.14 -0.77 -0.05
N VAL A 84 -7.11 -0.03 -0.59
CA VAL A 84 -8.26 -0.60 -1.32
C VAL A 84 -8.10 -0.55 -2.85
N TRP A 85 -6.90 -0.33 -3.36
CA TRP A 85 -6.66 -0.21 -4.79
C TRP A 85 -6.82 -1.56 -5.51
N ALA A 86 -7.86 -1.72 -6.32
CA ALA A 86 -8.25 -2.99 -6.94
C ALA A 86 -7.15 -3.63 -7.78
N ASN A 87 -6.35 -2.81 -8.46
CA ASN A 87 -5.28 -3.30 -9.33
C ASN A 87 -3.99 -3.65 -8.57
N SER A 88 -3.83 -3.20 -7.32
CA SER A 88 -2.65 -3.51 -6.50
C SER A 88 -2.83 -4.89 -5.87
N TYR A 89 -2.10 -5.89 -6.37
CA TYR A 89 -2.27 -7.28 -5.95
C TYR A 89 -1.06 -7.84 -5.19
N LYS A 90 0.07 -7.13 -5.16
CA LYS A 90 1.24 -7.46 -4.34
C LYS A 90 1.49 -6.40 -3.28
N VAL A 91 1.97 -6.85 -2.13
CA VAL A 91 2.41 -5.98 -1.04
C VAL A 91 3.63 -6.57 -0.35
N GLY A 92 4.58 -5.71 0.03
CA GLY A 92 5.71 -6.05 0.87
C GLY A 92 5.97 -4.92 1.86
N CYS A 93 6.18 -5.25 3.13
CA CYS A 93 6.27 -4.24 4.19
C CYS A 93 7.48 -4.45 5.10
N ALA A 94 7.90 -3.37 5.77
CA ALA A 94 8.98 -3.40 6.73
C ALA A 94 8.83 -2.32 7.81
N ILE A 95 9.25 -2.65 9.03
CA ILE A 95 9.37 -1.69 10.13
C ILE A 95 10.83 -1.45 10.50
N THR A 96 11.15 -0.21 10.89
CA THR A 96 12.44 0.17 11.49
C THR A 96 12.23 1.16 12.63
N ILE A 97 12.95 0.96 13.74
CA ILE A 97 13.02 1.92 14.84
C ILE A 97 13.97 3.05 14.45
N CYS A 98 13.49 4.29 14.57
CA CYS A 98 14.15 5.51 14.12
C CYS A 98 14.22 6.55 15.25
N PRO A 99 15.17 6.40 16.21
CA PRO A 99 15.25 7.25 17.41
C PRO A 99 15.44 8.75 17.11
N LYS A 100 15.97 9.10 15.93
CA LYS A 100 16.25 10.48 15.50
C LYS A 100 15.08 11.16 14.78
N LEU A 101 14.01 10.42 14.42
CA LEU A 101 12.82 11.00 13.79
C LEU A 101 11.80 11.54 14.78
N GLY A 102 11.98 11.29 16.07
CA GLY A 102 11.06 11.70 17.12
C GLY A 102 11.60 11.32 18.48
N ARG A 103 10.81 10.55 19.23
CA ARG A 103 11.23 9.96 20.51
C ARG A 103 12.10 8.70 20.28
N PRO A 104 12.88 8.25 21.29
CA PRO A 104 13.74 7.08 21.15
C PRO A 104 13.05 5.80 20.64
N ASP A 105 11.76 5.67 20.91
CA ASP A 105 10.89 4.55 20.52
C ASP A 105 10.08 4.81 19.23
N THR A 106 10.37 5.87 18.49
CA THR A 106 9.69 6.16 17.22
C THR A 106 10.04 5.10 16.19
N ALA A 107 9.05 4.55 15.49
CA ALA A 107 9.22 3.57 14.43
C ALA A 107 8.54 4.05 13.15
N ILE A 108 9.16 3.72 12.02
CA ILE A 108 8.60 3.91 10.68
C ILE A 108 8.24 2.55 10.09
N PHE A 109 7.02 2.42 9.61
CA PHE A 109 6.52 1.24 8.92
C PHE A 109 6.15 1.60 7.50
N VAL A 110 6.74 0.91 6.53
CA VAL A 110 6.60 1.17 5.10
C VAL A 110 5.98 -0.07 4.47
N CYS A 111 4.98 0.10 3.62
CA CYS A 111 4.43 -0.93 2.76
C CYS A 111 4.49 -0.47 1.31
N ASP A 112 5.12 -1.27 0.46
CA ASP A 112 5.19 -1.07 -0.99
C ASP A 112 4.14 -1.95 -1.68
N TYR A 113 3.48 -1.40 -2.71
CA TYR A 113 2.35 -2.00 -3.43
C TYR A 113 2.66 -2.16 -4.93
N GLY A 114 2.36 -3.34 -5.47
CA GLY A 114 2.60 -3.67 -6.87
C GLY A 114 1.34 -4.13 -7.61
N PRO A 115 1.01 -3.53 -8.76
CA PRO A 115 1.45 -2.21 -9.25
C PRO A 115 0.97 -1.05 -8.36
N THR A 116 1.51 0.15 -8.58
CA THR A 116 1.06 1.38 -7.89
C THR A 116 -0.44 1.63 -8.05
N GLY A 117 -1.03 2.19 -6.98
CA GLY A 117 -2.35 2.80 -7.03
C GLY A 117 -2.28 4.31 -7.13
N ASN A 118 -3.34 4.97 -6.65
CA ASN A 118 -3.46 6.43 -6.49
C ASN A 118 -3.26 7.24 -7.78
N TYR A 119 -3.72 6.70 -8.91
CA TYR A 119 -3.76 7.48 -10.15
C TYR A 119 -4.73 8.66 -10.02
N PRO A 120 -4.32 9.88 -10.41
CA PRO A 120 -5.18 11.05 -10.36
C PRO A 120 -6.49 10.83 -11.12
N ASN A 121 -7.61 11.28 -10.52
CA ASN A 121 -8.95 11.19 -11.09
C ASN A 121 -9.45 9.76 -11.40
N MET A 122 -8.83 8.73 -10.82
CA MET A 122 -9.29 7.34 -10.94
C MET A 122 -9.79 6.86 -9.57
N PRO A 123 -10.96 6.19 -9.50
CA PRO A 123 -11.40 5.55 -8.27
C PRO A 123 -10.48 4.39 -7.91
N PRO A 124 -10.34 4.05 -6.61
CA PRO A 124 -9.52 2.91 -6.20
C PRO A 124 -10.06 1.57 -6.68
N TYR A 125 -11.37 1.48 -6.95
CA TYR A 125 -12.03 0.30 -7.47
C TYR A 125 -13.31 0.71 -8.22
N THR A 126 -13.85 -0.17 -9.05
CA THR A 126 -15.18 0.03 -9.65
C THR A 126 -16.26 -0.33 -8.63
N ASN A 127 -17.16 0.60 -8.33
CA ASN A 127 -18.29 0.33 -7.44
C ASN A 127 -19.31 -0.58 -8.13
N GLY A 128 -19.73 -1.66 -7.48
CA GLY A 128 -20.66 -2.62 -8.05
C GLY A 128 -20.70 -3.96 -7.30
N THR A 129 -21.32 -4.96 -7.94
CA THR A 129 -21.36 -6.32 -7.41
C THR A 129 -19.95 -6.89 -7.30
N PRO A 130 -19.53 -7.42 -6.13
CA PRO A 130 -18.21 -8.01 -5.99
C PRO A 130 -17.91 -9.05 -7.06
N CYS A 131 -16.69 -9.03 -7.57
CA CYS A 131 -16.19 -9.95 -8.59
C CYS A 131 -16.87 -9.90 -9.97
N SER A 132 -17.82 -8.99 -10.24
CA SER A 132 -18.49 -8.93 -11.55
C SER A 132 -17.57 -8.51 -12.70
N LEU A 133 -16.38 -8.00 -12.39
CA LEU A 133 -15.35 -7.55 -13.34
C LEU A 133 -14.01 -8.26 -13.09
N CYS A 134 -13.99 -9.44 -12.46
CA CYS A 134 -12.75 -10.22 -12.40
C CYS A 134 -12.31 -10.66 -13.81
N GLU A 135 -11.01 -10.83 -13.98
CA GLU A 135 -10.43 -11.30 -15.25
C GLU A 135 -10.87 -12.74 -15.57
N GLU A 136 -10.81 -13.11 -16.85
CA GLU A 136 -11.10 -14.48 -17.27
C GLU A 136 -10.13 -15.46 -16.60
N GLY A 137 -10.69 -16.52 -15.98
CA GLY A 137 -9.91 -17.50 -15.22
C GLY A 137 -9.72 -17.18 -13.73
N ASP A 138 -10.13 -16.00 -13.26
CA ASP A 138 -10.16 -15.67 -11.84
C ASP A 138 -11.35 -16.35 -11.13
N THR A 139 -11.15 -16.62 -9.84
CA THR A 139 -12.19 -17.14 -8.94
C THR A 139 -12.55 -16.11 -7.89
N CYS A 140 -13.84 -15.99 -7.57
CA CYS A 140 -14.29 -15.06 -6.54
C CYS A 140 -14.23 -15.70 -5.16
N ILE A 141 -13.29 -15.26 -4.32
CA ILE A 141 -13.11 -15.78 -2.96
C ILE A 141 -13.18 -14.62 -1.99
N LYS A 142 -14.10 -14.68 -1.02
CA LYS A 142 -14.31 -13.62 -0.02
C LYS A 142 -14.45 -12.22 -0.65
N LYS A 143 -15.17 -12.13 -1.77
CA LYS A 143 -15.40 -10.88 -2.55
C LYS A 143 -14.15 -10.32 -3.26
N LEU A 144 -13.07 -11.10 -3.39
CA LEU A 144 -11.85 -10.72 -4.09
C LEU A 144 -11.60 -11.62 -5.31
N CYS A 145 -11.07 -11.03 -6.38
CA CYS A 145 -10.63 -11.76 -7.57
C CYS A 145 -9.31 -12.49 -7.25
N GLN A 146 -9.34 -13.81 -7.24
CA GLN A 146 -8.19 -14.66 -6.94
C GLN A 146 -7.71 -15.39 -8.19
N ASN A 147 -6.39 -15.35 -8.42
CA ASN A 147 -5.75 -16.01 -9.54
C ASN A 147 -4.52 -16.80 -9.04
N LYS A 148 -4.51 -18.11 -9.29
CA LYS A 148 -3.48 -19.00 -8.75
C LYS A 148 -2.07 -18.63 -9.19
N GLU A 149 -1.87 -18.06 -10.37
CA GLU A 149 -0.55 -17.68 -10.88
C GLU A 149 -0.12 -16.30 -10.38
N ARG A 150 -1.03 -15.31 -10.41
CA ARG A 150 -0.81 -13.96 -9.88
C ARG A 150 -0.52 -13.98 -8.37
N ASP A 151 -1.21 -14.85 -7.64
CA ASP A 151 -1.20 -14.85 -6.17
C ASP A 151 -0.09 -15.68 -5.54
N LYS A 152 0.70 -16.42 -6.34
CA LYS A 152 1.90 -17.12 -5.83
C LYS A 152 2.81 -16.13 -5.11
N PRO A 153 3.20 -16.39 -3.85
CA PRO A 153 4.25 -15.60 -3.19
C PRO A 153 5.50 -15.53 -4.07
N ARG A 154 6.16 -14.38 -4.06
CA ARG A 154 7.41 -14.13 -4.80
C ARG A 154 8.46 -13.62 -3.84
#